data_AF-A0A6M0Q6G1-F1
#
_entry.id   AF-A0A6M0Q6G1-F1
#
_cell.length_a   1.000
_cell.length_b   1.000
_cell.length_c   1.000
_cell.angle_alpha   90.00
_cell.angle_beta   90.00
_cell.angle_gamma   90.00
#
_symmetry.space_group_name_H-M   'P 1'
#
loop_
_entity.id
_entity.type
_entity.pdbx_description
1 polymer ?
#
loop_
_entity_poly.entity_id
_entity_poly.type
_entity_poly.pdbx_seq_one_letter_code
_entity_poly.pdbx_strand_id
1 'polypeptide(L)'
;MLRIGFIIIIFSLLSACGVDRGMPLSESITSGSLEKGMFHDPLDLAEATYPLMDVVKSGTNQQDVSRVFAVEGQSIELVSSHIQDHVVSQPIEVSEVKDQKQVIVYDQYFVTLTRDPDNTETTLVEIANYGFVRDNYQPNFFNGLLVWWLLDDLLDVDDWKNKQQKRCQNSIGGCYGSYGGTGPGYKGPIGQPSLRGGSSSVRGGGPGTGK
;
A
#
# COMPACT_ATOMS: atom_id res chain seq x y z
N MET A 1 -24.59 59.88 -31.10
CA MET A 1 -24.52 58.45 -31.47
C MET A 1 -23.07 58.10 -31.78
N LEU A 2 -22.63 57.00 -31.16
CA LEU A 2 -21.30 56.40 -31.08
C LEU A 2 -20.44 56.47 -32.36
N ARG A 3 -19.16 56.88 -32.25
CA ARG A 3 -18.03 56.22 -32.93
C ARG A 3 -16.75 56.30 -32.11
N ILE A 4 -16.28 55.10 -31.78
CA ILE A 4 -15.02 54.73 -31.14
C ILE A 4 -13.90 54.84 -32.18
N GLY A 5 -12.75 55.40 -31.80
CA GLY A 5 -11.50 55.37 -32.56
C GLY A 5 -10.31 55.57 -31.61
N PHE A 6 -9.62 54.48 -31.27
CA PHE A 6 -8.27 54.15 -31.73
C PHE A 6 -7.15 54.93 -31.02
N ILE A 7 -6.52 54.30 -30.01
CA ILE A 7 -5.18 54.65 -29.56
C ILE A 7 -4.32 53.38 -29.58
N ILE A 8 -3.37 53.42 -30.51
CA ILE A 8 -2.20 52.57 -30.70
C ILE A 8 -1.18 52.88 -29.60
N ILE A 9 -0.49 51.88 -29.04
CA ILE A 9 0.86 51.97 -28.42
C ILE A 9 1.21 50.55 -27.90
N ILE A 10 2.40 49.94 -27.98
CA ILE A 10 3.67 50.08 -28.71
C ILE A 10 4.26 48.65 -28.69
N PHE A 11 4.79 48.18 -29.82
CA PHE A 11 5.53 46.93 -29.95
C PHE A 11 7.02 47.22 -29.73
N SER A 12 7.64 46.61 -28.72
CA SER A 12 9.09 46.68 -28.50
C SER A 12 9.65 45.25 -28.43
N LEU A 13 10.25 44.83 -29.54
CA LEU A 13 11.13 43.67 -29.63
C LEU A 13 12.51 44.05 -29.12
N LEU A 14 13.17 43.18 -28.35
CA LEU A 14 14.63 43.05 -28.38
C LEU A 14 15.06 41.64 -27.95
N SER A 15 15.98 41.12 -28.75
CA SER A 15 16.55 39.77 -28.78
C SER A 15 17.89 39.75 -28.04
N ALA A 16 18.25 38.65 -27.40
CA ALA A 16 19.65 38.26 -27.16
C ALA A 16 19.77 36.75 -26.82
N CYS A 17 20.35 35.99 -27.75
CA CYS A 17 20.96 34.68 -27.48
C CYS A 17 22.39 34.90 -26.97
N GLY A 18 22.75 34.23 -25.87
CA GLY A 18 24.10 34.16 -25.33
C GLY A 18 24.50 32.70 -25.10
N VAL A 19 25.67 32.32 -25.62
CA VAL A 19 26.21 30.96 -25.77
C VAL A 19 26.84 30.41 -24.47
N ASP A 20 26.71 29.08 -24.33
CA ASP A 20 27.28 28.12 -23.37
C ASP A 20 28.63 28.41 -22.69
N ARG A 21 28.71 28.04 -21.40
CA ARG A 21 29.87 27.39 -20.75
C ARG A 21 29.53 26.90 -19.33
N GLY A 22 29.56 25.58 -19.09
CA GLY A 22 29.88 25.01 -17.77
C GLY A 22 29.02 23.84 -17.28
N MET A 23 29.53 22.63 -17.46
CA MET A 23 29.39 21.35 -16.71
C MET A 23 28.01 20.81 -16.24
N PRO A 24 27.79 19.48 -16.38
CA PRO A 24 26.63 18.79 -15.86
C PRO A 24 26.89 18.24 -14.44
N LEU A 25 25.78 18.01 -13.72
CA LEU A 25 25.53 17.03 -12.65
C LEU A 25 24.96 17.65 -11.37
N SER A 26 23.85 17.03 -10.96
CA SER A 26 23.08 17.22 -9.72
C SER A 26 22.14 18.42 -9.68
N GLU A 27 20.96 18.24 -10.27
CA GLU A 27 19.72 18.74 -9.69
C GLU A 27 18.94 17.47 -9.32
N SER A 28 19.16 16.92 -8.13
CA SER A 28 18.34 17.19 -6.94
C SER A 28 16.86 17.24 -7.32
N ILE A 29 16.19 16.11 -7.13
CA ILE A 29 14.75 15.95 -7.18
C ILE A 29 14.12 17.15 -6.48
N THR A 30 13.50 17.99 -7.29
CA THR A 30 12.90 19.24 -6.86
C THR A 30 11.71 18.86 -5.98
N SER A 31 11.85 19.12 -4.69
CA SER A 31 10.74 19.38 -3.77
C SER A 31 9.95 20.57 -4.34
N GLY A 32 9.02 20.29 -5.24
CA GLY A 32 8.20 21.29 -5.88
C GLY A 32 6.91 20.62 -6.32
N SER A 33 5.81 21.08 -5.74
CA SER A 33 4.44 20.73 -6.12
C SER A 33 3.83 19.48 -5.48
N LEU A 34 3.80 19.44 -4.14
CA LEU A 34 2.57 19.01 -3.46
C LEU A 34 1.56 20.18 -3.55
N GLU A 35 1.18 20.56 -4.77
CA GLU A 35 -0.18 21.06 -4.93
C GLU A 35 -1.09 19.91 -4.53
N LYS A 36 -2.27 20.23 -4.01
CA LYS A 36 -3.31 19.29 -3.60
C LYS A 36 -3.76 18.46 -4.82
N GLY A 37 -2.91 17.52 -5.21
CA GLY A 37 -2.99 16.76 -6.43
C GLY A 37 -3.94 15.61 -6.20
N MET A 38 -4.86 15.42 -7.14
CA MET A 38 -5.57 14.16 -7.21
C MET A 38 -4.65 13.14 -7.88
N PHE A 39 -4.56 11.95 -7.29
CA PHE A 39 -3.75 10.83 -7.76
C PHE A 39 -4.60 9.83 -8.52
N HIS A 40 -4.03 9.19 -9.54
CA HIS A 40 -4.80 8.25 -10.35
C HIS A 40 -5.12 6.96 -9.61
N ASP A 41 -4.19 6.47 -8.79
CA ASP A 41 -4.34 5.26 -8.01
C ASP A 41 -3.78 5.45 -6.58
N PRO A 42 -4.12 4.57 -5.62
CA PRO A 42 -3.70 4.73 -4.23
C PRO A 42 -2.19 4.52 -4.04
N LEU A 43 -1.51 3.83 -4.94
CA LEU A 43 -0.07 3.60 -4.83
C LEU A 43 0.68 4.90 -5.11
N ASP A 44 0.33 5.61 -6.18
CA ASP A 44 0.93 6.91 -6.51
C ASP A 44 0.79 7.91 -5.35
N LEU A 45 -0.40 7.95 -4.72
CA LEU A 45 -0.65 8.79 -3.53
C LEU A 45 0.30 8.41 -2.39
N ALA A 46 0.39 7.12 -2.07
CA ALA A 46 1.19 6.65 -0.94
C ALA A 46 2.69 6.88 -1.17
N GLU A 47 3.20 6.63 -2.38
CA GLU A 47 4.61 6.88 -2.72
C GLU A 47 4.97 8.37 -2.65
N ALA A 48 4.03 9.26 -2.94
CA ALA A 48 4.24 10.71 -2.84
C ALA A 48 4.12 11.25 -1.39
N THR A 49 3.38 10.57 -0.51
CA THR A 49 2.94 11.17 0.76
C THR A 49 3.46 10.45 2.00
N TYR A 50 3.70 9.14 1.93
CA TYR A 50 4.01 8.31 3.09
C TYR A 50 5.42 7.72 3.00
N PRO A 51 6.14 7.58 4.13
CA PRO A 51 7.42 6.89 4.14
C PRO A 51 7.21 5.39 3.86
N LEU A 52 7.88 4.89 2.82
CA LEU A 52 7.94 3.47 2.52
C LEU A 52 8.70 2.74 3.63
N MET A 53 8.10 1.70 4.19
CA MET A 53 8.66 0.86 5.24
C MET A 53 9.18 -0.48 4.69
N ASP A 54 8.40 -1.18 3.87
CA ASP A 54 8.79 -2.49 3.33
C ASP A 54 8.12 -2.79 1.97
N VAL A 55 8.68 -3.76 1.24
CA VAL A 55 8.10 -4.34 0.02
C VAL A 55 8.11 -5.86 0.13
N VAL A 56 6.93 -6.45 0.32
CA VAL A 56 6.74 -7.89 0.37
C VAL A 56 6.48 -8.42 -1.04
N LYS A 57 7.34 -9.32 -1.52
CA LYS A 57 7.20 -9.94 -2.85
C LYS A 57 6.49 -11.28 -2.73
N SER A 58 5.63 -11.60 -3.71
CA SER A 58 5.02 -12.92 -3.75
C SER A 58 6.07 -14.01 -4.03
N GLY A 59 5.86 -15.17 -3.40
CA GLY A 59 6.63 -16.38 -3.71
C GLY A 59 6.20 -17.09 -5.00
N THR A 60 5.05 -16.71 -5.59
CA THR A 60 4.50 -17.32 -6.82
C THR A 60 4.91 -16.53 -8.06
N ASN A 61 4.79 -15.20 -8.00
CA ASN A 61 5.09 -14.29 -9.11
C ASN A 61 5.77 -13.05 -8.55
N GLN A 62 7.05 -12.81 -8.85
CA GLN A 62 7.83 -11.75 -8.19
C GLN A 62 7.39 -10.32 -8.55
N GLN A 63 6.57 -10.19 -9.60
CA GLN A 63 5.94 -8.96 -10.05
C GLN A 63 4.74 -8.60 -9.17
N ASP A 64 4.12 -9.60 -8.53
CA ASP A 64 3.06 -9.39 -7.55
C ASP A 64 3.69 -9.01 -6.22
N VAL A 65 3.41 -7.79 -5.77
CA VAL A 65 4.00 -7.22 -4.56
C VAL A 65 2.96 -6.57 -3.67
N SER A 66 3.33 -6.41 -2.41
CA SER A 66 2.65 -5.58 -1.43
C SER A 66 3.64 -4.55 -0.88
N ARG A 67 3.34 -3.26 -1.03
CA ARG A 67 4.15 -2.17 -0.50
C ARG A 67 3.53 -1.66 0.78
N VAL A 68 4.37 -1.46 1.79
CA VAL A 68 3.92 -1.09 3.13
C VAL A 68 4.52 0.24 3.51
N PHE A 69 3.67 1.16 3.89
CA PHE A 69 4.00 2.51 4.33
C PHE A 69 3.58 2.70 5.78
N ALA A 70 4.23 3.62 6.49
CA ALA A 70 3.91 3.93 7.89
C ALA A 70 3.42 5.37 8.03
N VAL A 71 2.27 5.56 8.66
CA VAL A 71 1.69 6.89 8.91
C VAL A 71 1.57 7.09 10.41
N GLU A 72 2.52 7.84 10.97
CA GLU A 72 2.59 8.10 12.41
C GLU A 72 1.54 9.12 12.86
N GLY A 73 0.93 8.87 14.02
CA GLY A 73 0.01 9.81 14.69
C GLY A 73 -1.34 9.99 13.98
N GLN A 74 -1.66 9.14 13.00
CA GLN A 74 -2.91 9.19 12.26
C GLN A 74 -3.73 7.92 12.49
N SER A 75 -5.04 8.09 12.67
CA SER A 75 -5.96 6.97 12.82
C SER A 75 -6.27 6.31 11.47
N ILE A 76 -6.79 5.08 11.51
CA ILE A 76 -7.23 4.36 10.31
C ILE A 76 -8.27 5.18 9.55
N GLU A 77 -9.21 5.82 10.27
CA GLU A 77 -10.28 6.62 9.68
C GLU A 77 -9.74 7.88 8.97
N LEU A 78 -8.74 8.55 9.55
CA LEU A 78 -8.12 9.71 8.94
C LEU A 78 -7.30 9.34 7.71
N VAL A 79 -6.52 8.27 7.78
CA VAL A 79 -5.75 7.76 6.63
C VAL A 79 -6.70 7.28 5.52
N SER A 80 -7.76 6.56 5.88
CA SER A 80 -8.80 6.10 4.95
C SER A 80 -9.48 7.26 4.21
N SER A 81 -9.85 8.31 4.95
CA SER A 81 -10.45 9.52 4.37
C SER A 81 -9.46 10.23 3.47
N HIS A 82 -8.21 10.38 3.90
CA HIS A 82 -7.16 11.00 3.08
C HIS A 82 -6.96 10.28 1.74
N ILE A 83 -6.94 8.95 1.74
CA ILE A 83 -6.82 8.15 0.51
C ILE A 83 -8.03 8.37 -0.40
N GLN A 84 -9.24 8.29 0.13
CA GLN A 84 -10.48 8.47 -0.65
C GLN A 84 -10.66 9.89 -1.19
N ASP A 85 -10.20 10.91 -0.46
CA ASP A 85 -10.30 12.32 -0.86
C ASP A 85 -9.31 12.70 -1.96
N HIS A 86 -8.21 11.96 -2.10
CA HIS A 86 -7.12 12.31 -3.01
C HIS A 86 -6.94 11.32 -4.17
N VAL A 87 -7.55 10.14 -4.14
CA VAL A 87 -7.57 9.23 -5.30
C VAL A 87 -8.76 9.56 -6.21
N VAL A 88 -8.50 9.77 -7.50
CA VAL A 88 -9.52 10.16 -8.50
C VAL A 88 -10.55 9.04 -8.69
N SER A 89 -10.10 7.80 -8.77
CA SER A 89 -10.98 6.64 -8.95
C SER A 89 -11.79 6.39 -7.70
N GLN A 90 -13.08 6.07 -7.84
CA GLN A 90 -13.88 5.64 -6.71
C GLN A 90 -13.46 4.23 -6.26
N PRO A 91 -13.45 3.94 -4.94
CA PRO A 91 -13.31 2.57 -4.46
C PRO A 91 -14.42 1.68 -5.00
N ILE A 92 -14.07 0.44 -5.33
CA ILE A 92 -15.03 -0.63 -5.61
C ILE A 92 -15.77 -1.03 -4.33
N GLU A 93 -15.04 -1.09 -3.22
CA GLU A 93 -15.57 -1.44 -1.90
C GLU A 93 -14.75 -0.76 -0.80
N VAL A 94 -15.42 -0.34 0.26
CA VAL A 94 -14.79 0.17 1.49
C VAL A 94 -15.36 -0.59 2.67
N SER A 95 -14.54 -1.40 3.34
CA SER A 95 -15.01 -2.10 4.53
C SER A 95 -15.27 -1.14 5.68
N GLU A 96 -16.11 -1.56 6.63
CA GLU A 96 -16.09 -0.95 7.96
C GLU A 96 -14.73 -1.16 8.64
N VAL A 97 -14.39 -0.29 9.59
CA VAL A 97 -13.25 -0.51 10.47
C VAL A 97 -13.63 -1.59 11.49
N LYS A 98 -12.92 -2.71 11.48
CA LYS A 98 -13.17 -3.84 12.36
C LYS A 98 -11.86 -4.44 12.86
N ASP A 99 -11.79 -4.74 14.16
CA ASP A 99 -10.60 -5.31 14.80
C ASP A 99 -9.32 -4.51 14.51
N GLN A 100 -9.44 -3.17 14.44
CA GLN A 100 -8.37 -2.24 14.07
C GLN A 100 -7.82 -2.45 12.64
N LYS A 101 -8.70 -2.85 11.72
CA LYS A 101 -8.39 -3.09 10.32
C LYS A 101 -9.46 -2.48 9.43
N GLN A 102 -9.05 -2.04 8.26
CA GLN A 102 -9.94 -1.67 7.17
C GLN A 102 -9.34 -2.12 5.84
N VAL A 103 -10.19 -2.47 4.89
CA VAL A 103 -9.78 -2.74 3.51
C VAL A 103 -10.56 -1.83 2.57
N ILE A 104 -9.83 -1.14 1.70
CA ILE A 104 -10.37 -0.32 0.62
C ILE A 104 -9.92 -0.98 -0.68
N VAL A 105 -10.85 -1.27 -1.56
CA VAL A 105 -10.57 -1.91 -2.84
C VAL A 105 -10.67 -0.88 -3.95
N TYR A 106 -9.60 -0.72 -4.70
CA TYR A 106 -9.56 0.03 -5.96
C TYR A 106 -9.36 -0.94 -7.12
N ASP A 107 -9.49 -0.45 -8.35
CA ASP A 107 -9.07 -1.22 -9.51
C ASP A 107 -7.58 -1.60 -9.37
N GLN A 108 -7.27 -2.88 -9.56
CA GLN A 108 -5.93 -3.49 -9.43
C GLN A 108 -5.30 -3.54 -8.03
N TYR A 109 -5.83 -2.82 -7.03
CA TYR A 109 -5.21 -2.71 -5.70
C TYR A 109 -6.16 -2.98 -4.54
N PHE A 110 -5.65 -3.69 -3.54
CA PHE A 110 -6.19 -3.71 -2.18
C PHE A 110 -5.35 -2.79 -1.31
N VAL A 111 -5.99 -1.82 -0.67
CA VAL A 111 -5.40 -0.99 0.38
C VAL A 111 -5.87 -1.54 1.72
N THR A 112 -4.93 -2.08 2.49
CA THR A 112 -5.15 -2.61 3.83
C THR A 112 -4.60 -1.61 4.85
N LEU A 113 -5.47 -1.13 5.74
CA LEU A 113 -5.11 -0.25 6.84
C LEU A 113 -5.14 -1.04 8.13
N THR A 114 -4.04 -1.05 8.89
CA THR A 114 -3.96 -1.72 10.20
C THR A 114 -3.17 -0.88 11.18
N ARG A 115 -3.44 -1.00 12.48
CA ARG A 115 -2.50 -0.47 13.48
C ARG A 115 -1.22 -1.29 13.49
N ASP A 116 -0.09 -0.60 13.65
CA ASP A 116 1.19 -1.26 13.87
C ASP A 116 1.16 -1.94 15.26
N PRO A 117 1.40 -3.26 15.35
CA PRO A 117 1.41 -3.97 16.62
C PRO A 117 2.52 -3.51 17.59
N ASP A 118 3.61 -2.94 17.06
CA ASP A 118 4.74 -2.45 17.85
C ASP A 118 4.57 -0.97 18.22
N ASN A 119 3.74 -0.22 17.47
CA ASN A 119 3.40 1.18 17.75
C ASN A 119 1.95 1.51 17.38
N THR A 120 1.04 1.44 18.36
CA THR A 120 -0.41 1.62 18.11
C THR A 120 -0.80 3.01 17.60
N GLU A 121 0.07 4.02 17.72
CA GLU A 121 -0.14 5.37 17.16
C GLU A 121 0.18 5.43 15.66
N THR A 122 0.81 4.39 15.11
CA THR A 122 1.12 4.28 13.69
C THR A 122 0.05 3.45 12.97
N THR A 123 -0.45 4.01 11.88
CA THR A 123 -1.26 3.27 10.91
C THR A 123 -0.37 2.77 9.79
N LEU A 124 -0.36 1.46 9.58
CA LEU A 124 0.28 0.83 8.44
C LEU A 124 -0.68 0.87 7.24
N VAL A 125 -0.15 1.34 6.11
CA VAL A 125 -0.84 1.37 4.83
C VAL A 125 -0.19 0.33 3.93
N GLU A 126 -0.88 -0.76 3.69
CA GLU A 126 -0.41 -1.84 2.85
C GLU A 126 -1.16 -1.81 1.51
N ILE A 127 -0.44 -1.63 0.40
CA ILE A 127 -1.02 -1.57 -0.96
C ILE A 127 -0.53 -2.77 -1.76
N ALA A 128 -1.44 -3.70 -2.03
CA ALA A 128 -1.15 -4.98 -2.68
C ALA A 128 -1.89 -5.11 -4.01
N ASN A 129 -1.20 -5.58 -5.04
CA ASN A 129 -1.84 -5.95 -6.30
C ASN A 129 -2.77 -7.16 -6.12
N TYR A 130 -3.77 -7.31 -6.98
CA TYR A 130 -4.72 -8.45 -6.93
C TYR A 130 -4.00 -9.80 -6.98
N GLY A 131 -2.97 -9.95 -7.82
CA GLY A 131 -2.17 -11.18 -7.87
C GLY A 131 -1.50 -11.50 -6.53
N PHE A 132 -1.01 -10.48 -5.82
CA PHE A 132 -0.44 -10.68 -4.49
C PHE A 132 -1.50 -11.14 -3.49
N VAL A 133 -2.68 -10.51 -3.48
CA VAL A 133 -3.80 -10.92 -2.61
C VAL A 133 -4.24 -12.35 -2.92
N ARG A 134 -4.54 -12.62 -4.19
CA ARG A 134 -4.94 -13.93 -4.71
C ARG A 134 -3.99 -15.01 -4.26
N ASP A 135 -2.69 -14.79 -4.45
CA ASP A 135 -1.70 -15.84 -4.34
C ASP A 135 -1.00 -15.90 -2.98
N ASN A 136 -1.27 -14.99 -2.05
CA ASN A 136 -0.51 -14.97 -0.79
C ASN A 136 -1.41 -14.85 0.45
N TYR A 137 -2.51 -14.09 0.41
CA TYR A 137 -3.28 -13.80 1.63
C TYR A 137 -3.98 -15.03 2.23
N GLN A 138 -4.02 -15.08 3.56
CA GLN A 138 -4.90 -15.97 4.32
C GLN A 138 -6.35 -15.49 4.15
N PRO A 139 -7.29 -16.36 3.74
CA PRO A 139 -8.68 -15.94 3.51
C PRO A 139 -9.32 -15.33 4.76
N ASN A 140 -9.00 -15.88 5.93
CA ASN A 140 -9.55 -15.42 7.21
C ASN A 140 -9.21 -13.96 7.54
N PHE A 141 -8.19 -13.37 6.90
CA PHE A 141 -7.91 -11.95 7.06
C PHE A 141 -9.12 -11.09 6.68
N PHE A 142 -9.82 -11.45 5.61
CA PHE A 142 -10.95 -10.68 5.07
C PHE A 142 -12.29 -10.97 5.78
N ASN A 143 -12.31 -11.83 6.80
CA ASN A 143 -13.53 -12.23 7.50
C ASN A 143 -14.26 -11.01 8.11
N GLY A 144 -15.40 -10.63 7.51
CA GLY A 144 -16.19 -9.49 7.98
C GLY A 144 -15.59 -8.12 7.63
N LEU A 145 -14.53 -8.10 6.80
CA LEU A 145 -14.08 -6.89 6.11
C LEU A 145 -14.65 -6.87 4.69
N LEU A 146 -14.64 -8.00 3.98
CA LEU A 146 -15.17 -8.12 2.63
C LEU A 146 -16.10 -9.32 2.50
N VAL A 147 -17.02 -9.23 1.54
CA VAL A 147 -17.89 -10.33 1.13
C VAL A 147 -17.15 -11.27 0.18
N TRP A 148 -17.37 -12.58 0.32
CA TRP A 148 -16.60 -13.59 -0.46
C TRP A 148 -16.84 -13.52 -1.96
N TRP A 149 -18.07 -13.25 -2.38
CA TRP A 149 -18.40 -13.19 -3.81
C TRP A 149 -17.67 -12.03 -4.52
N LEU A 150 -17.38 -10.93 -3.81
CA LEU A 150 -16.57 -9.83 -4.34
C LEU A 150 -15.12 -10.30 -4.56
N LEU A 151 -14.58 -11.07 -3.62
CA LEU A 151 -13.22 -11.60 -3.75
C LEU A 151 -13.11 -12.61 -4.90
N ASP A 152 -14.13 -13.44 -5.12
CA ASP A 152 -14.14 -14.38 -6.25
C ASP A 152 -14.12 -13.64 -7.61
N ASP A 153 -14.90 -12.56 -7.73
CA ASP A 153 -14.98 -11.70 -8.92
C ASP A 153 -13.66 -10.95 -9.18
N LEU A 154 -13.16 -10.22 -8.18
CA LEU A 154 -11.95 -9.40 -8.33
C LEU A 154 -10.68 -10.20 -8.55
N LEU A 155 -10.57 -11.37 -7.91
CA LEU A 155 -9.36 -12.20 -7.98
C LEU A 155 -9.39 -13.16 -9.17
N ASP A 156 -10.50 -13.21 -9.92
CA ASP A 156 -10.73 -14.13 -11.03
C ASP A 156 -10.49 -15.60 -10.63
N VAL A 157 -11.04 -15.99 -9.47
CA VAL A 157 -10.94 -17.35 -8.93
C VAL A 157 -12.25 -17.78 -8.30
N ASP A 158 -12.95 -18.71 -8.94
CA ASP A 158 -14.14 -19.34 -8.36
C ASP A 158 -13.83 -19.98 -7.00
N ASP A 159 -14.62 -19.68 -5.97
CA ASP A 159 -14.45 -20.22 -4.62
C ASP A 159 -13.01 -20.00 -4.09
N TRP A 160 -12.50 -18.78 -4.26
CA TRP A 160 -11.15 -18.40 -3.88
C TRP A 160 -10.88 -18.76 -2.43
N LYS A 161 -11.82 -18.43 -1.52
CA LYS A 161 -11.70 -18.71 -0.09
C LYS A 161 -11.35 -20.16 0.20
N ASN A 162 -12.10 -21.13 -0.33
CA ASN A 162 -11.89 -22.54 0.01
C ASN A 162 -10.63 -23.10 -0.67
N LYS A 163 -10.38 -22.71 -1.92
CA LYS A 163 -9.15 -23.10 -2.65
C LYS A 163 -7.91 -22.60 -1.91
N GLN A 164 -7.94 -21.33 -1.54
CA GLN A 164 -6.87 -20.67 -0.81
C GLN A 164 -6.70 -21.28 0.58
N GLN A 165 -7.77 -21.52 1.32
CA GLN A 165 -7.71 -22.15 2.64
C GLN A 165 -7.03 -23.52 2.59
N LYS A 166 -7.41 -24.38 1.63
CA LYS A 166 -6.78 -25.68 1.40
C LYS A 166 -5.29 -25.54 1.07
N ARG A 167 -4.94 -24.57 0.22
CA ARG A 167 -3.55 -24.30 -0.14
C ARG A 167 -2.73 -23.85 1.08
N CYS A 168 -3.26 -22.94 1.89
CA CYS A 168 -2.60 -22.45 3.10
C CYS A 168 -2.36 -23.57 4.13
N GLN A 169 -3.31 -24.50 4.27
CA GLN A 169 -3.17 -25.67 5.15
C GLN A 169 -2.09 -26.66 4.67
N ASN A 170 -1.88 -26.74 3.36
CA ASN A 170 -0.91 -27.65 2.75
C ASN A 170 0.46 -27.01 2.49
N SER A 171 0.59 -25.69 2.65
CA SER A 171 1.83 -24.95 2.43
C SER A 171 2.73 -24.98 3.67
N ILE A 172 4.04 -25.18 3.47
CA ILE A 172 5.02 -25.19 4.57
C ILE A 172 5.26 -23.76 5.10
N GLY A 173 5.29 -22.77 4.20
CA GLY A 173 5.50 -21.36 4.53
C GLY A 173 4.27 -20.63 5.06
N GLY A 174 3.12 -21.31 5.05
CA GLY A 174 1.83 -20.70 5.34
C GLY A 174 1.42 -19.65 4.30
N CYS A 175 0.32 -18.99 4.60
CA CYS A 175 -0.18 -17.84 3.84
C CYS A 175 0.04 -16.56 4.64
N TYR A 176 0.06 -15.46 3.92
CA TYR A 176 0.28 -14.12 4.42
C TYR A 176 -0.94 -13.58 5.18
N GLY A 177 -0.77 -13.18 6.44
CA GLY A 177 -1.86 -12.70 7.30
C GLY A 177 -2.04 -11.19 7.35
N SER A 178 -1.57 -10.45 6.33
CA SER A 178 -1.25 -9.00 6.31
C SER A 178 0.08 -8.64 6.97
N TYR A 179 0.58 -7.43 6.71
CA TYR A 179 1.82 -6.96 7.30
C TYR A 179 1.73 -6.83 8.82
N GLY A 180 0.64 -6.27 9.36
CA GLY A 180 0.44 -6.20 10.82
C GLY A 180 0.34 -7.56 11.51
N GLY A 181 0.04 -8.63 10.77
CA GLY A 181 -0.07 -10.00 11.32
C GLY A 181 1.17 -10.88 11.11
N THR A 182 1.72 -10.91 9.91
CA THR A 182 2.86 -11.77 9.53
C THR A 182 4.18 -11.00 9.42
N GLY A 183 4.10 -9.69 9.19
CA GLY A 183 5.24 -8.78 9.11
C GLY A 183 6.23 -9.11 7.98
N PRO A 184 7.48 -8.63 8.07
CA PRO A 184 8.56 -8.89 7.10
C PRO A 184 9.02 -10.36 7.11
N GLY A 185 8.47 -11.17 8.01
CA GLY A 185 8.78 -12.58 8.17
C GLY A 185 8.19 -13.49 7.09
N TYR A 186 7.28 -12.98 6.24
CA TYR A 186 6.70 -13.77 5.16
C TYR A 186 7.76 -14.20 4.13
N LYS A 187 7.83 -15.50 3.86
CA LYS A 187 8.79 -16.10 2.90
C LYS A 187 8.12 -16.76 1.70
N GLY A 188 6.82 -16.54 1.51
CA GLY A 188 6.05 -17.19 0.45
C GLY A 188 5.62 -18.62 0.80
N PRO A 189 4.81 -19.27 -0.05
CA PRO A 189 4.22 -20.59 0.22
C PRO A 189 5.23 -21.74 0.37
N ILE A 190 6.42 -21.58 -0.24
CA ILE A 190 7.52 -22.56 -0.26
C ILE A 190 8.68 -22.20 0.67
N GLY A 191 8.70 -20.97 1.21
CA GLY A 191 9.74 -20.52 2.12
C GLY A 191 9.50 -21.09 3.52
N GLN A 192 10.56 -21.54 4.20
CA GLN A 192 10.44 -21.92 5.61
C GLN A 192 10.08 -20.67 6.43
N PRO A 193 9.01 -20.69 7.25
CA PRO A 193 8.73 -19.58 8.15
C PRO A 193 9.93 -19.36 9.07
N SER A 194 10.35 -18.11 9.27
CA SER A 194 11.30 -17.87 10.36
C SER A 194 10.60 -18.22 11.67
N LEU A 195 11.25 -19.02 12.53
CA LEU A 195 10.71 -19.54 13.80
C LEU A 195 10.34 -18.46 14.85
N ARG A 196 10.22 -17.20 14.44
CA ARG A 196 9.96 -16.05 15.34
C ARG A 196 8.48 -15.64 15.42
N GLY A 197 7.58 -16.24 14.63
CA GLY A 197 6.15 -15.90 14.62
C GLY A 197 5.20 -17.00 15.12
N GLY A 198 5.71 -18.19 15.45
CA GLY A 198 4.91 -19.32 15.91
C GLY A 198 5.22 -19.64 17.37
N SER A 199 4.26 -19.37 18.25
CA SER A 199 4.25 -19.70 19.69
C SER A 199 4.65 -18.57 20.65
N SER A 200 3.65 -17.82 21.10
CA SER A 200 3.67 -17.15 22.41
C SER A 200 3.53 -18.15 23.56
N SER A 201 4.37 -19.20 23.61
CA SER A 201 4.42 -20.13 24.75
C SER A 201 5.81 -20.70 25.08
N VAL A 202 6.90 -20.12 24.59
CA VAL A 202 8.25 -20.50 25.06
C VAL A 202 8.84 -19.39 25.93
N ARG A 203 8.34 -19.35 27.17
CA ARG A 203 9.15 -19.04 28.34
C ARG A 203 10.43 -19.85 28.21
N GLY A 204 11.55 -19.18 27.93
CA GLY A 204 12.89 -19.73 28.13
C GLY A 204 13.15 -19.89 29.63
N GLY A 205 12.46 -20.84 30.27
CA GLY A 205 12.96 -21.47 31.47
C GLY A 205 14.10 -22.38 31.04
N GLY A 206 15.34 -21.88 31.12
CA GLY A 206 16.52 -22.69 30.91
C GLY A 206 16.62 -23.77 32.00
N PRO A 207 16.65 -25.06 31.67
CA PRO A 207 17.08 -26.08 32.60
C PRO A 207 18.61 -26.13 32.53
N GLY A 208 19.30 -25.50 33.50
CA GLY A 208 20.75 -25.40 33.46
C GLY A 208 21.45 -24.89 34.71
N THR A 209 20.87 -25.04 35.90
CA THR A 209 21.60 -24.97 37.17
C THR A 209 21.43 -26.31 37.89
N GLY A 210 22.52 -27.07 38.00
CA GLY A 210 22.63 -28.16 38.98
C GLY A 210 23.26 -29.46 38.48
N LYS A 211 24.56 -29.46 38.17
CA LYS A 211 25.64 -30.16 38.89
C LYS A 211 26.93 -30.10 38.09
#